data_AF-A0A961TBX6-F1
#
_entry.id   AF-A0A961TBX6-F1
#
_cell.length_a   1.000
_cell.length_b   1.000
_cell.length_c   1.000
_cell.angle_alpha   90.00
_cell.angle_beta   90.00
_cell.angle_gamma   90.00
#
_symmetry.space_group_name_H-M   'P 1'
#
loop_
_entity.id
_entity.type
_entity.pdbx_description
1 polymer ?
#
loop_
_entity_poly.entity_id
_entity_poly.type
_entity_poly.pdbx_seq_one_letter_code
_entity_poly.pdbx_strand_id
1 'polypeptide(L)'
;ISFVGASVIWKLVYDTRPEGQDQIGVLNAVWVWFGGEPQTWLTVIPWNNFLLMIVLVWIQTGFAMVILSAALRGIPEETIEAAVIDGANPFQIFFKVKVPQIMGTIVVVWTTITIVVLKVFDIVLAMTNGQWETQVLANYMYDKFFRAFDWGVGS
;
A
#
# COMPACT_ATOMS: atom_id res chain seq x y z
N ILE A 1 3.34 8.72 9.10
CA ILE A 1 2.02 8.31 9.65
C ILE A 1 2.20 6.92 10.25
N SER A 2 1.71 6.67 11.46
CA SER A 2 1.71 5.30 12.04
C SER A 2 0.76 4.40 11.25
N PHE A 3 1.12 3.13 11.02
CA PHE A 3 0.26 2.17 10.31
C PHE A 3 -1.12 2.01 10.96
N VAL A 4 -1.20 2.09 12.29
CA VAL A 4 -2.47 2.06 13.01
C VAL A 4 -3.33 3.29 12.70
N GLY A 5 -2.73 4.49 12.67
CA GLY A 5 -3.44 5.73 12.35
C GLY A 5 -3.98 5.74 10.92
N ALA A 6 -3.17 5.28 9.95
CA ALA A 6 -3.63 5.11 8.57
C ALA A 6 -4.77 4.09 8.47
N SER A 7 -4.68 2.98 9.20
CA SER A 7 -5.73 1.96 9.23
C SER A 7 -7.06 2.50 9.75
N VAL A 8 -7.03 3.37 10.77
CA VAL A 8 -8.25 4.04 11.26
C VAL A 8 -8.86 4.95 10.20
N ILE A 9 -8.05 5.71 9.46
CA ILE A 9 -8.54 6.57 8.36
C ILE A 9 -9.20 5.69 7.28
N TRP A 10 -8.53 4.63 6.85
CA TRP A 10 -9.05 3.76 5.80
C TRP A 10 -10.25 2.92 6.25
N LYS A 11 -10.38 2.61 7.54
CA LYS A 11 -11.64 2.06 8.08
C LYS A 11 -12.83 2.99 7.84
N LEU A 12 -12.65 4.30 8.03
CA LEU A 12 -13.71 5.27 7.75
C LEU A 12 -14.01 5.30 6.25
N VAL A 13 -13.00 5.21 5.39
CA VAL A 13 -13.18 5.16 3.92
C VAL A 13 -13.97 3.93 3.48
N TYR A 14 -13.73 2.79 4.11
CA TYR A 14 -14.38 1.51 3.81
C TYR A 14 -15.64 1.23 4.63
N ASP A 15 -16.04 2.17 5.50
CA ASP A 15 -17.17 1.97 6.39
C ASP A 15 -18.46 1.74 5.59
N THR A 16 -19.33 0.90 6.13
CA THR A 16 -20.59 0.49 5.47
C THR A 16 -21.71 0.66 6.45
N ARG A 17 -22.79 1.31 6.01
CA ARG A 17 -24.02 1.43 6.78
C ARG A 17 -25.12 0.58 6.15
N PRO A 18 -26.11 0.13 6.95
CA PRO A 18 -27.26 -0.62 6.43
C PRO A 18 -28.00 0.12 5.32
N GLU A 19 -28.69 -0.65 4.48
CA GLU A 19 -29.52 -0.12 3.40
C GLU A 19 -30.59 0.85 3.96
N GLY A 20 -30.80 1.97 3.26
CA GLY A 20 -31.71 3.04 3.68
C GLY A 20 -31.10 4.12 4.57
N GLN A 21 -29.81 4.01 4.91
CA GLN A 21 -29.04 5.10 5.53
C GLN A 21 -27.98 5.67 4.58
N ASP A 22 -27.71 6.97 4.73
CA ASP A 22 -26.64 7.63 3.99
C ASP A 22 -25.28 7.01 4.35
N GLN A 23 -24.57 6.56 3.32
CA GLN A 23 -23.25 5.95 3.44
C GLN A 23 -22.21 7.01 3.79
N ILE A 24 -21.45 6.79 4.85
CA ILE A 24 -20.35 7.69 5.26
C ILE A 24 -18.99 7.26 4.72
N GLY A 25 -18.83 5.98 4.39
CA GLY A 25 -17.63 5.47 3.74
C GLY A 25 -17.59 5.92 2.29
N VAL A 26 -16.50 6.59 1.90
CA VAL A 26 -16.34 7.14 0.55
C VAL A 26 -16.48 6.05 -0.51
N LEU A 27 -15.93 4.85 -0.26
CA LEU A 27 -16.00 3.75 -1.23
C LEU A 27 -17.46 3.28 -1.46
N ASN A 28 -18.22 3.11 -0.37
CA ASN A 28 -19.64 2.75 -0.46
C ASN A 28 -20.49 3.88 -1.04
N ALA A 29 -20.23 5.13 -0.68
CA ALA A 29 -20.95 6.27 -1.23
C ALA A 29 -20.81 6.36 -2.75
N VAL A 30 -19.59 6.15 -3.28
CA VAL A 30 -19.34 6.10 -4.72
C VAL A 30 -20.03 4.89 -5.36
N TRP A 31 -19.96 3.71 -4.73
CA TRP A 31 -20.58 2.48 -5.25
C TRP A 31 -22.11 2.57 -5.35
N VAL A 32 -22.76 3.07 -4.28
CA VAL A 32 -24.21 3.27 -4.23
C VAL A 32 -24.65 4.38 -5.21
N TRP A 33 -23.83 5.40 -5.42
CA TRP A 33 -24.10 6.44 -6.42
C TRP A 33 -24.22 5.87 -7.84
N PHE A 34 -23.48 4.81 -8.15
CA PHE A 34 -23.60 4.06 -9.42
C PHE A 34 -24.74 3.03 -9.42
N GLY A 35 -25.56 2.96 -8.37
CA GLY A 35 -26.69 2.04 -8.25
C GLY A 35 -26.36 0.69 -7.63
N GLY A 36 -25.19 0.53 -7.02
CA GLY A 36 -24.83 -0.69 -6.29
C GLY A 36 -25.43 -0.77 -4.88
N GLU A 37 -25.53 -1.98 -4.33
CA GLU A 37 -25.92 -2.20 -2.93
C GLU A 37 -24.73 -1.99 -1.99
N PRO A 38 -24.92 -1.46 -0.76
CA PRO A 38 -23.85 -1.30 0.23
C PRO A 38 -23.09 -2.61 0.50
N GLN A 39 -21.76 -2.57 0.43
CA GLN A 39 -20.91 -3.75 0.61
C GLN A 39 -19.96 -3.55 1.79
N THR A 40 -19.88 -4.56 2.66
CA THR A 40 -18.87 -4.62 3.72
C THR A 40 -17.53 -5.06 3.14
N TRP A 41 -16.85 -4.14 2.45
CA TRP A 41 -15.72 -4.45 1.58
C TRP A 41 -14.60 -5.31 2.17
N LEU A 42 -14.32 -5.16 3.47
CA LEU A 42 -13.28 -5.93 4.16
C LEU A 42 -13.63 -7.42 4.38
N THR A 43 -14.89 -7.81 4.16
CA THR A 43 -15.32 -9.22 4.24
C THR A 43 -15.42 -9.90 2.87
N VAL A 44 -15.36 -9.12 1.78
CA VAL A 44 -15.53 -9.63 0.41
C VAL A 44 -14.19 -10.14 -0.12
N ILE A 45 -14.08 -11.44 -0.33
CA ILE A 45 -12.89 -12.08 -0.90
C ILE A 45 -12.99 -12.06 -2.44
N PRO A 46 -11.91 -11.73 -3.18
CA PRO A 46 -10.54 -11.41 -2.74
C PRO A 46 -10.30 -9.90 -2.50
N TRP A 47 -11.33 -9.06 -2.65
CA TRP A 47 -11.22 -7.60 -2.61
C TRP A 47 -10.65 -7.08 -1.29
N ASN A 48 -10.97 -7.73 -0.17
CA ASN A 48 -10.44 -7.40 1.13
C ASN A 48 -8.89 -7.30 1.16
N ASN A 49 -8.19 -8.27 0.59
CA ASN A 49 -6.73 -8.28 0.50
C ASN A 49 -6.21 -7.10 -0.34
N PHE A 50 -6.86 -6.80 -1.47
CA PHE A 50 -6.51 -5.63 -2.29
C PHE A 50 -6.70 -4.31 -1.54
N LEU A 51 -7.80 -4.19 -0.79
CA LEU A 51 -8.09 -2.99 -0.02
C LEU A 51 -7.10 -2.77 1.12
N LEU A 52 -6.60 -3.83 1.76
CA LEU A 52 -5.50 -3.74 2.73
C LEU A 52 -4.18 -3.35 2.05
N MET A 53 -3.89 -3.90 0.86
CA MET A 53 -2.70 -3.52 0.08
C MET A 53 -2.71 -2.05 -0.33
N ILE A 54 -3.88 -1.49 -0.68
CA ILE A 54 -4.03 -0.06 -1.02
C ILE A 54 -3.61 0.83 0.16
N VAL A 55 -3.95 0.45 1.40
CA VAL A 55 -3.53 1.20 2.60
C VAL A 55 -2.01 1.26 2.68
N LEU A 56 -1.33 0.13 2.49
CA LEU A 56 0.13 0.08 2.52
C LEU A 56 0.74 0.89 1.37
N VAL A 57 0.24 0.73 0.15
CA VAL A 57 0.70 1.48 -1.03
C VAL A 57 0.55 2.98 -0.79
N TRP A 58 -0.59 3.43 -0.25
CA TRP A 58 -0.82 4.84 0.05
C TRP A 58 0.22 5.41 1.03
N ILE A 59 0.55 4.70 2.10
CA ILE A 59 1.55 5.14 3.08
C ILE A 59 2.95 5.15 2.46
N GLN A 60 3.31 4.10 1.71
CA GLN A 60 4.65 3.94 1.15
C GLN A 60 4.89 4.83 -0.08
N THR A 61 3.83 5.27 -0.77
CA THR A 61 3.95 6.16 -1.93
C THR A 61 4.64 7.47 -1.54
N GLY A 62 4.30 8.07 -0.40
CA GLY A 62 4.95 9.30 0.05
C GLY A 62 6.47 9.12 0.28
N PHE A 63 6.86 8.01 0.91
CA PHE A 63 8.26 7.65 1.13
C PHE A 63 9.01 7.46 -0.20
N ALA A 64 8.48 6.62 -1.08
CA ALA A 64 9.10 6.34 -2.37
C ALA A 64 9.23 7.59 -3.23
N MET A 65 8.18 8.42 -3.27
CA MET A 65 8.17 9.66 -4.06
C MET A 65 9.26 10.64 -3.62
N VAL A 66 9.46 10.85 -2.33
CA VAL A 66 10.48 11.78 -1.82
C VAL A 66 11.89 11.33 -2.24
N ILE A 67 12.20 10.04 -2.03
CA ILE A 67 13.53 9.50 -2.32
C ILE A 67 13.79 9.44 -3.83
N LEU A 68 12.84 8.94 -4.61
CA LEU A 68 12.99 8.84 -6.07
C LEU A 68 13.06 10.23 -6.71
N SER A 69 12.30 11.21 -6.21
CA SER A 69 12.38 12.60 -6.69
C SER A 69 13.74 13.24 -6.40
N ALA A 70 14.33 12.97 -5.23
CA ALA A 70 15.66 13.44 -4.89
C ALA A 70 16.73 12.83 -5.82
N ALA A 71 16.63 11.53 -6.10
CA ALA A 71 17.54 10.85 -7.01
C ALA A 71 17.40 11.35 -8.47
N LEU A 72 16.18 11.55 -8.95
CA LEU A 72 15.93 12.09 -10.29
C LEU A 72 16.52 13.51 -10.47
N ARG A 73 16.52 14.34 -9.42
CA ARG A 73 17.15 15.66 -9.45
C ARG A 73 18.67 15.61 -9.46
N GLY A 74 19.26 14.51 -9.02
CA GLY A 74 20.71 14.30 -9.03
C GLY A 74 21.27 13.86 -10.38
N ILE A 75 20.41 13.62 -11.39
CA ILE A 75 20.82 13.22 -12.74
C ILE A 75 21.48 14.41 -13.45
N PRO A 76 22.72 14.28 -13.96
CA PRO A 76 23.38 15.35 -14.71
C PRO A 76 22.59 15.70 -15.99
N GLU A 77 22.33 17.00 -16.20
CA GLU A 77 21.56 17.50 -17.36
C GLU A 77 22.24 17.16 -18.70
N GLU A 78 23.58 17.15 -18.71
CA GLU A 78 24.41 16.75 -19.86
C GLU A 78 24.04 15.36 -20.44
N THR A 79 23.68 14.40 -19.58
CA THR A 79 23.27 13.05 -20.04
C THR A 79 21.89 13.06 -20.71
N ILE A 80 21.03 14.00 -20.32
CA ILE A 80 19.70 14.18 -20.90
C ILE A 80 19.83 14.92 -22.23
N GLU A 81 20.63 15.99 -22.27
CA GLU A 81 20.88 16.76 -23.49
C GLU A 81 21.56 15.92 -24.57
N ALA A 82 22.56 15.11 -24.21
CA ALA A 82 23.19 14.18 -25.14
C ALA A 82 22.18 13.20 -25.75
N ALA A 83 21.29 12.63 -24.93
CA ALA A 83 20.24 11.73 -25.42
C ALA A 83 19.25 12.44 -26.36
N VAL A 84 18.94 13.71 -26.12
CA VAL A 84 18.09 14.52 -27.02
C VAL A 84 18.80 14.78 -28.35
N ILE A 85 20.11 15.07 -28.32
CA ILE A 85 20.93 15.25 -29.53
C ILE A 85 21.00 13.95 -30.35
N ASP A 86 21.08 12.80 -29.67
CA ASP A 86 21.01 11.46 -30.28
C ASP A 86 19.61 11.09 -30.81
N GLY A 87 18.63 11.99 -30.71
CA GLY A 87 17.28 11.81 -31.24
C GLY A 87 16.39 10.91 -30.37
N ALA A 88 16.72 10.69 -29.09
CA ALA A 88 15.90 9.88 -28.20
C ALA A 88 14.57 10.58 -27.86
N ASN A 89 13.47 9.83 -27.93
CA ASN A 89 12.16 10.33 -27.52
C ASN A 89 12.02 10.38 -25.98
N PRO A 90 11.04 11.13 -25.43
CA PRO A 90 10.89 11.27 -23.97
C PRO A 90 10.73 9.96 -23.19
N PHE A 91 10.07 8.96 -23.78
CA PHE A 91 9.93 7.63 -23.16
C PHE A 91 11.26 6.87 -23.14
N GLN A 92 12.05 6.96 -24.22
CA GLN A 92 13.40 6.40 -24.27
C GLN A 92 14.32 7.09 -23.28
N ILE A 93 14.27 8.42 -23.17
CA ILE A 93 15.04 9.16 -22.16
C ILE A 93 14.66 8.71 -20.76
N PHE A 94 13.36 8.53 -20.46
CA PHE A 94 12.94 8.05 -19.15
C PHE A 94 13.45 6.63 -18.85
N PHE A 95 13.14 5.65 -19.69
CA PHE A 95 13.44 4.24 -19.41
C PHE A 95 14.89 3.82 -19.69
N LYS A 96 15.58 4.47 -20.63
CA LYS A 96 16.96 4.11 -21.03
C LYS A 96 18.03 5.00 -20.43
N VAL A 97 17.68 6.21 -19.99
CA VAL A 97 18.66 7.17 -19.43
C VAL A 97 18.36 7.42 -17.95
N LYS A 98 17.18 7.93 -17.62
CA LYS A 98 16.87 8.32 -16.23
C LYS A 98 16.79 7.12 -15.28
N VAL A 99 15.97 6.12 -15.61
CA VAL A 99 15.76 4.94 -14.76
C VAL A 99 17.08 4.19 -14.48
N PRO A 100 17.91 3.85 -15.49
CA PRO A 100 19.20 3.18 -15.27
C PRO A 100 20.14 3.95 -14.33
N GLN A 101 20.21 5.28 -14.44
CA GLN A 101 21.08 6.10 -13.61
C GLN A 101 20.69 6.10 -12.13
N ILE A 102 19.39 5.98 -11.81
CA ILE A 102 18.90 5.94 -10.43
C ILE A 102 18.58 4.51 -9.94
N MET A 103 19.01 3.47 -10.65
CA MET A 103 18.69 2.08 -10.29
C MET A 103 19.14 1.72 -8.88
N GLY A 104 20.29 2.24 -8.43
CA GLY A 104 20.74 2.05 -7.05
C GLY A 104 19.70 2.52 -6.02
N THR A 105 19.13 3.70 -6.24
CA THR A 105 18.06 4.24 -5.38
C THR A 105 16.77 3.43 -5.50
N ILE A 106 16.38 3.01 -6.72
CA ILE A 106 15.19 2.19 -6.94
C ILE A 106 15.30 0.87 -6.16
N VAL A 107 16.45 0.20 -6.23
CA VAL A 107 16.70 -1.07 -5.52
C VAL A 107 16.64 -0.89 -4.00
N VAL A 108 17.20 0.21 -3.49
CA VAL A 108 17.11 0.54 -2.05
C VAL A 108 15.65 0.71 -1.63
N VAL A 109 14.89 1.56 -2.31
CA VAL A 109 13.46 1.80 -2.02
C VAL A 109 12.66 0.50 -2.10
N TRP A 110 12.88 -0.29 -3.16
CA TRP A 110 12.21 -1.57 -3.36
C TRP A 110 12.51 -2.58 -2.25
N THR A 111 13.77 -2.70 -1.85
CA THR A 111 14.19 -3.59 -0.75
C THR A 111 13.58 -3.14 0.57
N THR A 112 13.61 -1.83 0.86
CA THR A 112 12.98 -1.28 2.07
C THR A 112 11.49 -1.57 2.11
N ILE A 113 10.77 -1.34 1.00
CA ILE A 113 9.32 -1.61 0.94
C ILE A 113 9.05 -3.10 1.10
N THR A 114 9.85 -3.98 0.47
CA THR A 114 9.71 -5.44 0.63
C THR A 114 9.84 -5.87 2.10
N ILE A 115 10.82 -5.33 2.83
CA ILE A 115 10.99 -5.61 4.26
C ILE A 115 9.77 -5.13 5.07
N VAL A 116 9.18 -3.98 4.70
CA VAL A 116 7.98 -3.46 5.36
C VAL A 116 6.77 -4.38 5.10
N VAL A 117 6.59 -4.89 3.88
CA VAL A 117 5.51 -5.82 3.53
C VAL A 117 5.55 -7.08 4.41
N LEU A 118 6.74 -7.62 4.67
CA LEU A 118 6.89 -8.80 5.54
C LEU A 118 6.44 -8.54 6.99
N LYS A 119 6.36 -7.28 7.41
CA LYS A 119 5.97 -6.84 8.75
C LYS A 119 4.61 -6.14 8.77
N VAL A 120 3.74 -6.37 7.79
CA VAL A 120 2.42 -5.71 7.63
C VAL A 120 1.36 -6.05 8.72
N PHE A 121 1.81 -6.49 9.89
CA PHE A 121 0.98 -6.86 11.04
C PHE A 121 -0.02 -5.77 11.45
N ASP A 122 0.43 -4.52 11.57
CA ASP A 122 -0.37 -3.44 12.13
C ASP A 122 -1.66 -3.18 11.34
N ILE A 123 -1.59 -3.24 10.01
CA ILE A 123 -2.73 -3.01 9.13
C ILE A 123 -3.73 -4.16 9.25
N VAL A 124 -3.23 -5.41 9.23
CA VAL A 124 -4.07 -6.60 9.34
C VAL A 124 -4.76 -6.65 10.70
N LEU A 125 -4.00 -6.49 11.79
CA LEU A 125 -4.55 -6.49 13.14
C LEU A 125 -5.60 -5.39 13.31
N ALA A 126 -5.27 -4.17 12.88
CA ALA A 126 -6.16 -3.03 13.06
C ALA A 126 -7.44 -3.17 12.24
N MET A 127 -7.38 -3.62 10.99
CA MET A 127 -8.52 -3.57 10.05
C MET A 127 -9.40 -4.81 10.06
N THR A 128 -8.80 -6.00 10.04
CA THR A 128 -9.53 -7.27 9.89
C THR A 128 -9.24 -8.27 11.00
N ASN A 129 -8.21 -8.03 11.82
CA ASN A 129 -7.75 -8.95 12.85
C ASN A 129 -7.45 -10.36 12.29
N GLY A 130 -7.02 -10.44 11.02
CA GLY A 130 -6.71 -11.69 10.33
C GLY A 130 -7.92 -12.52 9.89
N GLN A 131 -9.14 -11.99 10.01
CA GLN A 131 -10.36 -12.64 9.52
C GLN A 131 -10.48 -12.57 7.99
N TRP A 132 -11.40 -13.36 7.42
CA TRP A 132 -11.72 -13.36 5.98
C TRP A 132 -10.50 -13.61 5.07
N GLU A 133 -9.63 -14.56 5.43
CA GLU A 133 -8.44 -14.92 4.62
C GLU A 133 -7.42 -13.77 4.43
N THR A 134 -7.36 -12.83 5.36
CA THR A 134 -6.31 -11.79 5.38
C THR A 134 -5.23 -12.05 6.43
N GLN A 135 -5.13 -13.28 6.93
CA GLN A 135 -4.21 -13.65 8.01
C GLN A 135 -2.75 -13.56 7.54
N VAL A 136 -1.88 -13.00 8.38
CA VAL A 136 -0.43 -12.93 8.16
C VAL A 136 0.31 -13.58 9.31
N LEU A 137 1.52 -14.08 9.04
CA LEU A 137 2.30 -14.85 10.01
C LEU A 137 2.45 -14.13 11.36
N ALA A 138 2.80 -12.83 11.33
CA ALA A 138 2.94 -12.03 12.53
C ALA A 138 1.64 -11.90 13.33
N ASN A 139 0.48 -11.79 12.67
CA ASN A 139 -0.81 -11.73 13.35
C ASN A 139 -1.22 -13.10 13.92
N TYR A 140 -0.89 -14.18 13.21
CA TYR A 140 -1.08 -15.54 13.71
C TYR A 140 -0.23 -15.82 14.96
N MET A 141 1.05 -15.44 14.96
CA MET A 141 1.92 -15.58 16.14
C MET A 141 1.38 -14.75 17.32
N TYR A 142 0.95 -13.52 17.06
CA TYR A 142 0.31 -12.67 18.08
C TYR A 142 -0.93 -13.33 18.69
N ASP A 143 -1.81 -13.88 17.87
CA ASP A 143 -3.01 -14.60 18.33
C ASP A 143 -2.64 -15.81 19.19
N LYS A 144 -1.63 -16.59 18.78
CA LYS A 144 -1.18 -17.77 19.54
C LYS A 144 -0.56 -17.39 20.88
N PHE A 145 0.28 -16.37 20.90
CA PHE A 145 0.96 -15.92 22.11
C PHE A 145 -0.02 -15.30 23.13
N PHE A 146 -0.86 -14.36 22.69
CA PHE A 146 -1.67 -13.53 23.60
C PHE A 146 -3.11 -13.99 23.81
N ARG A 147 -3.72 -14.69 22.83
CA ARG A 147 -5.12 -15.15 22.95
C ARG A 147 -5.21 -16.63 23.31
N ALA A 148 -4.35 -17.47 22.72
CA ALA A 148 -4.34 -18.91 22.97
C ALA A 148 -3.44 -19.34 24.15
N PHE A 149 -2.61 -18.42 24.68
CA PHE A 149 -1.57 -18.71 25.68
C PHE A 149 -0.63 -19.86 25.28
N ASP A 150 -0.42 -20.04 23.97
CA ASP A 150 0.48 -21.04 23.40
C ASP A 150 1.82 -20.37 23.09
N TRP A 151 2.66 -20.31 24.11
CA TRP A 151 3.96 -19.65 24.09
C TRP A 151 4.95 -20.29 23.11
N GLY A 152 4.77 -21.59 22.78
CA GLY A 152 5.68 -22.31 21.89
C GLY A 152 5.46 -22.00 20.42
N VAL A 153 4.22 -21.78 20.01
CA VAL A 153 3.87 -21.38 18.63
C VAL A 153 3.90 -19.86 18.44
N GLY A 154 3.75 -19.10 19.53
CA GLY A 154 3.73 -17.64 19.52
C GLY A 154 5.10 -16.94 19.58
N SER A 155 6.19 -17.67 19.88
CA SER A 155 7.56 -17.10 20.01
C SER A 155 8.28 -16.91 18.69
#